data_AF-A0A6G0T4X7-F1
#
_entry.id   AF-A0A6G0T4X7-F1
#
_cell.length_a   1.000
_cell.length_b   1.000
_cell.length_c   1.000
_cell.angle_alpha   90.00
_cell.angle_beta   90.00
_cell.angle_gamma   90.00
#
_symmetry.space_group_name_H-M   'P 1'
#
loop_
_entity.id
_entity.type
_entity.pdbx_description
1 polymer ?
#
loop_
_entity_poly.entity_id
_entity_poly.type
_entity_poly.pdbx_seq_one_letter_code
_entity_poly.pdbx_strand_id
1 'polypeptide(L)'
;MATSMRRELGNGPAALVAVDAALSTVVITPVVVTYWRITWKLMDIYVLPGNQVWSTVASVGIGFIGLFMFTLFQHRFKRYLKPRKHTVLYYVMSRSYTAAFAYSCVNSWRGIWNTMDMVTGTRSPTVAASVVFGICSLASMKTLRNIIAPPIAILTDNYDGYFEVPTLFRIGVRDGTGSWLYVLDSFFSVCIIGSLVVIVWRGVWSLMDEYIYPEDENTSAIMSLVIGYSVVLLAFALQPAVKKLVNKINGLKRILAVDVYLLFSFFGAVNVWRGVWVMLDNHFIPDARITSYWVSHIACFGFLVLLNSSNSILVRGVYIDAEEDGTQCVDFPCYYVRLLVQKRKRKKQIRIDEEGKEMMQIKIEKEEKTEEINEKILLTSENGDTAISNKTEETLNNSSKIV
;
A
#
# COMPACT_ATOMS: atom_id res chain seq x y z
N MET A 1 -11.36 7.85 -8.51
CA MET A 1 -11.68 7.70 -7.06
C MET A 1 -10.42 7.51 -6.20
N ALA A 2 -9.50 6.59 -6.53
CA ALA A 2 -8.25 6.37 -5.77
C ALA A 2 -7.31 7.60 -5.72
N THR A 3 -7.16 8.34 -6.83
CA THR A 3 -6.29 9.53 -6.90
C THR A 3 -6.78 10.69 -6.02
N SER A 4 -8.10 10.92 -6.00
CA SER A 4 -8.75 11.92 -5.12
C SER A 4 -8.59 11.53 -3.65
N MET A 5 -8.78 10.25 -3.30
CA MET A 5 -8.58 9.75 -1.94
C MET A 5 -7.13 9.92 -1.48
N ARG A 6 -6.15 9.61 -2.34
CA ARG A 6 -4.72 9.80 -2.02
C ARG A 6 -4.38 11.28 -1.81
N ARG A 7 -5.05 12.20 -2.52
CA ARG A 7 -4.86 13.67 -2.38
C ARG A 7 -5.35 14.18 -1.03
N GLU A 8 -6.52 13.71 -0.59
CA GLU A 8 -7.04 14.03 0.74
C GLU A 8 -6.12 13.50 1.85
N LEU A 9 -5.63 12.27 1.71
CA LEU A 9 -4.70 11.68 2.67
C LEU A 9 -3.37 12.45 2.73
N GLY A 10 -2.82 12.84 1.58
CA GLY A 10 -1.59 13.64 1.48
C GLY A 10 -1.66 15.03 2.14
N ASN A 11 -2.86 15.60 2.26
CA ASN A 11 -3.13 16.90 2.89
C ASN A 11 -3.80 16.78 4.27
N GLY A 12 -3.68 15.62 4.93
CA GLY A 12 -4.26 15.40 6.24
C GLY A 12 -3.69 16.31 7.34
N PRO A 13 -4.38 16.46 8.48
CA PRO A 13 -3.90 17.23 9.63
C PRO A 13 -2.50 16.81 10.08
N ALA A 14 -1.62 17.78 10.39
CA ALA A 14 -0.23 17.54 10.77
C ALA A 14 -0.08 16.54 11.93
N ALA A 15 -0.97 16.60 12.93
CA ALA A 15 -1.00 15.65 14.04
C ALA A 15 -1.19 14.19 13.57
N LEU A 16 -2.08 13.93 12.60
CA LEU A 16 -2.27 12.57 12.05
C LEU A 16 -1.07 12.12 11.23
N VAL A 17 -0.40 13.03 10.52
CA VAL A 17 0.84 12.72 9.80
C VAL A 17 1.95 12.33 10.78
N ALA A 18 2.09 13.06 11.89
CA ALA A 18 3.07 12.75 12.93
C ALA A 18 2.80 11.38 13.59
N VAL A 19 1.53 11.06 13.88
CA VAL A 19 1.16 9.75 14.42
C VAL A 19 1.42 8.63 13.41
N ASP A 20 1.10 8.83 12.13
CA ASP A 20 1.42 7.87 11.07
C ASP A 20 2.92 7.61 10.95
N ALA A 21 3.71 8.68 10.99
CA ALA A 21 5.17 8.61 10.97
C ALA A 21 5.69 7.85 12.19
N ALA A 22 5.23 8.18 13.40
CA ALA A 22 5.63 7.52 14.64
C ALA A 22 5.26 6.02 14.66
N LEU A 23 4.06 5.67 14.19
CA LEU A 23 3.66 4.26 14.08
C LEU A 23 4.52 3.52 13.06
N SER A 24 4.79 4.15 11.92
CA SER A 24 5.68 3.60 10.90
C SER A 24 7.09 3.35 11.43
N THR A 25 7.68 4.33 12.13
CA THR A 25 9.08 4.31 12.59
C THR A 25 9.31 3.42 13.81
N VAL A 26 8.43 3.47 14.81
CA VAL A 26 8.63 2.82 16.11
C VAL A 26 8.04 1.42 16.15
N VAL A 27 6.97 1.16 15.40
CA VAL A 27 6.22 -0.10 15.52
C VAL A 27 6.35 -0.94 14.26
N ILE A 28 5.92 -0.43 13.10
CA ILE A 28 5.83 -1.23 11.89
C ILE A 28 7.22 -1.58 11.36
N THR A 29 8.13 -0.60 11.28
CA THR A 29 9.47 -0.82 10.70
C THR A 29 10.28 -1.86 11.47
N PRO A 30 10.44 -1.79 12.81
CA PRO A 30 11.22 -2.80 13.53
C PRO A 30 10.66 -4.22 13.34
N VAL A 31 9.32 -4.38 13.31
CA VAL A 31 8.69 -5.68 13.10
C VAL A 31 8.89 -6.19 11.67
N VAL A 32 8.81 -5.31 10.66
CA VAL A 32 9.11 -5.66 9.26
C VAL A 32 10.57 -6.10 9.11
N VAL A 33 11.53 -5.33 9.67
CA VAL A 33 12.95 -5.67 9.65
C VAL A 33 13.20 -7.01 10.35
N THR A 34 12.58 -7.22 11.51
CA THR A 34 12.68 -8.48 12.27
C THR A 34 12.18 -9.66 11.44
N TYR A 35 11.02 -9.53 10.80
CA TYR A 35 10.47 -10.56 9.91
C TYR A 35 11.44 -10.89 8.76
N TRP A 36 11.97 -9.86 8.07
CA TRP A 36 12.91 -10.02 6.98
C TRP A 36 14.21 -10.70 7.43
N ARG A 37 14.79 -10.24 8.53
CA ARG A 37 15.98 -10.85 9.15
C ARG A 37 15.77 -12.32 9.41
N ILE A 38 14.70 -12.65 10.11
CA ILE A 38 14.43 -14.03 10.50
C ILE A 38 14.22 -14.91 9.27
N THR A 39 13.45 -14.44 8.29
CA THR A 39 13.21 -15.15 7.03
C THR A 39 14.54 -15.44 6.32
N TRP A 40 15.44 -14.46 6.28
CA TRP A 40 16.78 -14.61 5.71
C TRP A 40 17.64 -15.63 6.48
N LYS A 41 17.72 -15.53 7.81
CA LYS A 41 18.51 -16.46 8.64
C LYS A 41 17.97 -17.89 8.57
N LEU A 42 16.65 -18.07 8.48
CA LEU A 42 16.05 -19.40 8.25
C LEU A 42 16.47 -19.97 6.89
N MET A 43 16.57 -19.14 5.84
CA MET A 43 17.10 -19.58 4.55
C MET A 43 18.57 -19.97 4.62
N ASP A 44 19.39 -19.24 5.39
CA ASP A 44 20.79 -19.61 5.61
C ASP A 44 20.93 -20.99 6.29
N ILE A 45 19.97 -21.37 7.14
CA ILE A 45 19.95 -22.67 7.81
C ILE A 45 19.41 -23.79 6.91
N TYR A 46 18.34 -23.54 6.15
CA TYR A 46 17.58 -24.61 5.49
C TYR A 46 17.76 -24.69 3.97
N VAL A 47 18.14 -23.61 3.29
CA VAL A 47 18.25 -23.60 1.82
C VAL A 47 19.64 -24.07 1.40
N LEU A 48 19.77 -25.39 1.20
CA LEU A 48 20.99 -26.07 0.75
C LEU A 48 22.23 -25.67 1.59
N PRO A 49 22.19 -25.87 2.93
CA PRO A 49 23.31 -25.53 3.80
C PRO A 49 24.52 -26.42 3.43
N GLY A 50 25.63 -25.80 3.05
CA GLY A 50 26.86 -26.52 2.68
C GLY A 50 27.41 -26.20 1.29
N ASN A 51 26.62 -25.56 0.41
CA ASN A 51 27.15 -25.01 -0.84
C ASN A 51 26.54 -23.64 -1.14
N GLN A 52 27.34 -22.59 -0.95
CA GLN A 52 26.92 -21.20 -1.12
C GLN A 52 26.44 -20.90 -2.54
N VAL A 53 27.06 -21.51 -3.56
CA VAL A 53 26.68 -21.33 -4.98
C VAL A 53 25.27 -21.89 -5.20
N TRP A 54 25.02 -23.14 -4.80
CA TRP A 54 23.72 -23.78 -4.99
C TRP A 54 22.63 -23.14 -4.13
N SER A 55 22.95 -22.73 -2.90
CA SER A 55 22.02 -21.96 -2.07
C SER A 55 21.64 -20.63 -2.72
N THR A 56 22.60 -19.94 -3.34
CA THR A 56 22.37 -18.69 -4.06
C THR A 56 21.51 -18.91 -5.31
N VAL A 57 21.83 -19.92 -6.12
CA VAL A 57 21.03 -20.29 -7.31
C VAL A 57 19.60 -20.67 -6.92
N ALA A 58 19.42 -21.43 -5.84
CA ALA A 58 18.10 -21.78 -5.32
C ALA A 58 17.31 -20.53 -4.88
N SER A 59 17.95 -19.59 -4.16
CA SER A 59 17.31 -18.33 -3.77
C SER A 59 16.95 -17.45 -4.97
N VAL A 60 17.81 -17.34 -5.98
CA VAL A 60 17.48 -16.66 -7.26
C VAL A 60 16.27 -17.34 -7.91
N GLY A 61 16.28 -18.67 -8.04
CA GLY A 61 15.17 -19.42 -8.65
C GLY A 61 13.84 -19.21 -7.92
N ILE A 62 13.80 -19.50 -6.62
CA ILE A 62 12.60 -19.34 -5.78
C ILE A 62 12.10 -17.90 -5.79
N GLY A 63 13.03 -16.94 -5.68
CA GLY A 63 12.73 -15.53 -5.64
C GLY A 63 12.11 -15.05 -6.95
N PHE A 64 12.85 -15.09 -8.05
CA PHE A 64 12.41 -14.53 -9.32
C PHE A 64 11.22 -15.27 -9.93
N ILE A 65 11.18 -16.61 -9.85
CA ILE A 65 10.01 -17.37 -10.32
C ILE A 65 8.77 -16.99 -9.50
N GLY A 66 8.90 -16.93 -8.18
CA GLY A 66 7.79 -16.56 -7.29
C GLY A 66 7.29 -15.14 -7.56
N LEU A 67 8.18 -14.14 -7.57
CA LEU A 67 7.83 -12.74 -7.85
C LEU A 67 7.16 -12.59 -9.23
N PHE A 68 7.70 -13.27 -10.24
CA PHE A 68 7.15 -13.26 -11.60
C PHE A 68 5.74 -13.88 -11.64
N MET A 69 5.53 -15.01 -10.98
CA MET A 69 4.21 -15.65 -10.88
C MET A 69 3.19 -14.76 -10.15
N PHE A 70 3.57 -14.15 -9.02
CA PHE A 70 2.68 -13.21 -8.31
C PHE A 70 2.34 -11.99 -9.16
N THR A 71 3.29 -11.51 -9.96
CA THR A 71 3.07 -10.40 -10.90
C THR A 71 2.12 -10.80 -12.02
N LEU A 72 2.34 -11.94 -12.70
CA LEU A 72 1.50 -12.39 -13.81
C LEU A 72 0.06 -12.72 -13.40
N PHE A 73 -0.11 -13.35 -12.24
CA PHE A 73 -1.41 -13.82 -11.77
C PHE A 73 -2.14 -12.81 -10.88
N GLN A 74 -1.58 -11.61 -10.66
CA GLN A 74 -2.13 -10.57 -9.79
C GLN A 74 -3.62 -10.26 -10.05
N HIS A 75 -4.03 -10.19 -11.32
CA HIS A 75 -5.43 -9.90 -11.69
C HIS A 75 -6.37 -11.06 -11.41
N ARG A 76 -5.86 -12.30 -11.49
CA ARG A 76 -6.62 -13.50 -11.13
C ARG A 76 -6.85 -13.50 -9.62
N PHE A 77 -5.80 -13.29 -8.82
CA PHE A 77 -5.92 -13.18 -7.36
C PHE A 77 -6.93 -12.10 -6.96
N LYS A 78 -6.85 -10.90 -7.55
CA LYS A 78 -7.82 -9.81 -7.31
C LYS A 78 -9.26 -10.18 -7.69
N ARG A 79 -9.46 -10.97 -8.75
CA ARG A 79 -10.79 -11.37 -9.21
C ARG A 79 -11.42 -12.43 -8.32
N TYR A 80 -10.64 -13.42 -7.88
CA TYR A 80 -11.11 -14.57 -7.10
C TYR A 80 -11.21 -14.26 -5.59
N LEU A 81 -10.23 -13.55 -5.02
CA LEU A 81 -10.15 -13.29 -3.59
C LEU A 81 -10.88 -11.99 -3.22
N LYS A 82 -12.22 -12.01 -3.27
CA LYS A 82 -13.08 -10.86 -2.90
C LYS A 82 -13.73 -11.04 -1.52
N PRO A 83 -13.63 -10.05 -0.60
CA PRO A 83 -14.20 -10.13 0.76
C PRO A 83 -15.72 -10.41 0.78
N ARG A 84 -16.44 -9.93 -0.25
CA ARG A 84 -17.90 -10.02 -0.36
C ARG A 84 -18.45 -11.39 -0.75
N LYS A 85 -17.63 -12.31 -1.28
CA LYS A 85 -18.07 -13.66 -1.67
C LYS A 85 -17.73 -14.72 -0.61
N HIS A 86 -16.52 -14.66 -0.04
CA HIS A 86 -16.07 -15.64 0.96
C HIS A 86 -15.15 -14.96 1.98
N THR A 87 -15.69 -14.51 3.12
CA THR A 87 -14.95 -13.70 4.09
C THR A 87 -13.80 -14.47 4.74
N VAL A 88 -14.04 -15.68 5.27
CA VAL A 88 -12.99 -16.51 5.89
C VAL A 88 -11.94 -16.91 4.87
N LEU A 89 -12.36 -17.41 3.70
CA LEU A 89 -11.46 -17.79 2.61
C LEU A 89 -10.59 -16.61 2.16
N TYR A 90 -11.17 -15.41 2.05
CA TYR A 90 -10.42 -14.20 1.71
C TYR A 90 -9.30 -13.96 2.72
N TYR A 91 -9.60 -13.95 4.03
CA TYR A 91 -8.58 -13.69 5.04
C TYR A 91 -7.50 -14.76 5.06
N VAL A 92 -7.85 -16.05 5.01
CA VAL A 92 -6.86 -17.14 5.01
C VAL A 92 -6.00 -17.07 3.75
N MET A 93 -6.60 -17.01 2.57
CA MET A 93 -5.87 -17.02 1.30
C MET A 93 -5.06 -15.74 1.08
N SER A 94 -5.54 -14.57 1.52
CA SER A 94 -4.79 -13.33 1.39
C SER A 94 -3.56 -13.31 2.30
N ARG A 95 -3.63 -13.94 3.48
CA ARG A 95 -2.47 -14.06 4.38
C ARG A 95 -1.47 -15.09 3.88
N SER A 96 -1.94 -16.24 3.38
CA SER A 96 -1.08 -17.21 2.71
C SER A 96 -0.40 -16.61 1.48
N TYR A 97 -1.13 -15.81 0.68
CA TYR A 97 -0.56 -15.02 -0.42
C TYR A 97 0.56 -14.11 0.07
N THR A 98 0.32 -13.32 1.13
CA THR A 98 1.32 -12.39 1.66
C THR A 98 2.54 -13.13 2.19
N ALA A 99 2.38 -14.22 2.93
CA ALA A 99 3.50 -15.02 3.44
C ALA A 99 4.34 -15.63 2.30
N ALA A 100 3.69 -16.24 1.31
CA ALA A 100 4.38 -16.84 0.16
C ALA A 100 5.08 -15.80 -0.71
N PHE A 101 4.43 -14.65 -0.95
CA PHE A 101 5.03 -13.57 -1.72
C PHE A 101 6.22 -12.94 -0.98
N ALA A 102 6.10 -12.76 0.34
CA ALA A 102 7.19 -12.28 1.18
C ALA A 102 8.40 -13.22 1.13
N TYR A 103 8.15 -14.53 1.20
CA TYR A 103 9.20 -15.55 1.08
C TYR A 103 9.93 -15.47 -0.27
N SER A 104 9.21 -15.21 -1.37
CA SER A 104 9.81 -14.95 -2.68
C SER A 104 10.59 -13.63 -2.71
N CYS A 105 10.08 -12.55 -2.10
CA CYS A 105 10.81 -11.28 -1.98
C CYS A 105 12.16 -11.48 -1.26
N VAL A 106 12.17 -12.11 -0.09
CA VAL A 106 13.41 -12.29 0.67
C VAL A 106 14.39 -13.18 -0.10
N ASN A 107 13.91 -14.23 -0.78
CA ASN A 107 14.77 -15.07 -1.63
C ASN A 107 15.38 -14.29 -2.80
N SER A 108 14.63 -13.43 -3.49
CA SER A 108 15.20 -12.65 -4.61
C SER A 108 16.28 -11.69 -4.12
N TRP A 109 16.06 -11.06 -2.97
CA TRP A 109 17.04 -10.19 -2.33
C TRP A 109 18.29 -10.95 -1.93
N ARG A 110 18.13 -12.07 -1.21
CA ARG A 110 19.24 -12.97 -0.84
C ARG A 110 20.01 -13.47 -2.05
N GLY A 111 19.31 -13.89 -3.10
CA GLY A 111 19.90 -14.39 -4.33
C GLY A 111 20.78 -13.34 -5.02
N ILE A 112 20.27 -12.13 -5.24
CA ILE A 112 21.05 -11.06 -5.88
C ILE A 112 22.18 -10.58 -4.97
N TRP A 113 21.93 -10.43 -3.67
CA TRP A 113 22.95 -10.02 -2.71
C TRP A 113 24.14 -10.97 -2.71
N ASN A 114 23.90 -12.27 -2.57
CA ASN A 114 24.97 -13.28 -2.59
C ASN A 114 25.65 -13.37 -3.96
N THR A 115 24.90 -13.23 -5.07
CA THR A 115 25.48 -13.23 -6.41
C THR A 115 26.48 -12.08 -6.58
N MET A 116 26.12 -10.88 -6.12
CA MET A 116 27.00 -9.72 -6.15
C MET A 116 28.22 -9.92 -5.24
N ASP A 117 28.08 -10.57 -4.07
CA ASP A 117 29.21 -10.88 -3.18
C ASP A 117 30.22 -11.78 -3.89
N MET A 118 29.73 -12.78 -4.62
CA MET A 118 30.56 -13.73 -5.32
C MET A 118 31.21 -13.16 -6.60
N VAL A 119 30.49 -12.29 -7.33
CA VAL A 119 30.95 -11.77 -8.63
C VAL A 119 31.83 -10.53 -8.49
N THR A 120 31.38 -9.55 -7.69
CA THR A 120 32.09 -8.26 -7.57
C THR A 120 32.93 -8.16 -6.30
N GLY A 121 32.73 -9.06 -5.34
CA GLY A 121 33.33 -8.97 -4.01
C GLY A 121 32.72 -7.86 -3.16
N THR A 122 33.33 -7.64 -2.00
CA THR A 122 32.86 -6.69 -0.96
C THR A 122 33.78 -5.50 -0.78
N ARG A 123 34.78 -5.29 -1.64
CA ARG A 123 35.72 -4.17 -1.54
C ARG A 123 35.01 -2.83 -1.79
N SER A 124 35.28 -1.81 -0.98
CA SER A 124 34.65 -0.48 -1.10
C SER A 124 34.61 0.11 -2.52
N PRO A 125 35.70 0.15 -3.31
CA PRO A 125 35.65 0.77 -4.64
C PRO A 125 34.70 0.05 -5.61
N THR A 126 34.69 -1.29 -5.61
CA THR A 126 33.80 -2.10 -6.46
C THR A 126 32.35 -1.97 -6.02
N VAL A 127 32.13 -1.92 -4.71
CA VAL A 127 30.80 -1.73 -4.13
C VAL A 127 30.27 -0.33 -4.47
N ALA A 128 31.07 0.73 -4.29
CA ALA A 128 30.71 2.10 -4.63
C ALA A 128 30.38 2.25 -6.13
N ALA A 129 31.17 1.63 -7.01
CA ALA A 129 30.88 1.61 -8.45
C ALA A 129 29.51 0.96 -8.75
N SER A 130 29.18 -0.15 -8.07
CA SER A 130 27.87 -0.81 -8.23
C SER A 130 26.69 0.04 -7.74
N VAL A 131 26.87 0.81 -6.66
CA VAL A 131 25.87 1.77 -6.16
C VAL A 131 25.62 2.87 -7.18
N VAL A 132 26.69 3.50 -7.69
CA VAL A 132 26.57 4.56 -8.70
C VAL A 132 25.89 4.04 -9.95
N PHE A 133 26.30 2.85 -10.43
CA PHE A 133 25.65 2.21 -11.58
C PHE A 133 24.16 1.95 -11.33
N GLY A 134 23.80 1.41 -10.16
CA GLY A 134 22.42 1.13 -9.79
C GLY A 134 21.56 2.40 -9.73
N ILE A 135 22.05 3.45 -9.06
CA ILE A 135 21.37 4.75 -8.96
C ILE A 135 21.19 5.38 -10.34
N CYS A 136 22.25 5.45 -11.15
CA CYS A 136 22.17 6.03 -12.51
C CYS A 136 21.18 5.26 -13.39
N SER A 137 21.19 3.93 -13.32
CA SER A 137 20.26 3.08 -14.06
C SER A 137 18.81 3.33 -13.64
N LEU A 138 18.53 3.30 -12.33
CA LEU A 138 17.19 3.56 -11.79
C LEU A 138 16.70 4.97 -12.11
N ALA A 139 17.56 5.98 -12.00
CA ALA A 139 17.26 7.38 -12.33
C ALA A 139 16.93 7.54 -13.83
N SER A 140 17.71 6.90 -14.71
CA SER A 140 17.47 6.98 -16.16
C SER A 140 16.11 6.38 -16.55
N MET A 141 15.66 5.36 -15.81
CA MET A 141 14.36 4.71 -15.98
C MET A 141 13.24 5.36 -15.16
N LYS A 142 13.53 6.38 -14.36
CA LYS A 142 12.59 7.05 -13.43
C LYS A 142 11.95 6.06 -12.46
N THR A 143 12.78 5.23 -11.83
CA THR A 143 12.36 4.16 -10.91
C THR A 143 13.09 4.22 -9.56
N LEU A 144 13.71 5.34 -9.21
CA LEU A 144 14.44 5.51 -7.95
C LEU A 144 13.53 5.32 -6.74
N ARG A 145 12.24 5.68 -6.79
CA ARG A 145 11.29 5.48 -5.70
C ARG A 145 11.19 4.03 -5.21
N ASN A 146 11.56 3.05 -6.03
CA ASN A 146 11.50 1.63 -5.67
C ASN A 146 12.57 1.20 -4.65
N ILE A 147 13.56 2.05 -4.35
CA ILE A 147 14.51 1.79 -3.25
C ILE A 147 13.93 2.12 -1.87
N ILE A 148 12.76 2.74 -1.80
CA ILE A 148 12.14 3.15 -0.54
C ILE A 148 11.50 1.94 0.17
N ALA A 149 11.71 1.86 1.48
CA ALA A 149 11.13 0.85 2.37
C ALA A 149 10.59 1.52 3.66
N PRO A 150 9.92 0.77 4.57
CA PRO A 150 9.64 1.27 5.92
C PRO A 150 10.92 1.84 6.57
N PRO A 151 10.89 3.00 7.25
CA PRO A 151 9.71 3.72 7.74
C PRO A 151 9.11 4.75 6.78
N ILE A 152 9.71 4.94 5.62
CA ILE A 152 9.31 5.97 4.65
C ILE A 152 8.08 5.55 3.84
N ALA A 153 7.89 4.25 3.63
CA ALA A 153 6.71 3.70 2.98
C ALA A 153 6.18 2.49 3.75
N ILE A 154 4.90 2.49 4.08
CA ILE A 154 4.19 1.32 4.66
C ILE A 154 2.93 1.04 3.86
N LEU A 155 2.51 -0.22 3.84
CA LEU A 155 1.29 -0.64 3.19
C LEU A 155 0.29 -1.16 4.22
N THR A 156 -0.98 -0.92 3.94
CA THR A 156 -2.08 -1.46 4.75
C THR A 156 -2.74 -2.62 4.02
N ASP A 157 -3.32 -3.52 4.78
CA ASP A 157 -3.95 -4.75 4.26
C ASP A 157 -5.37 -4.51 3.76
N ASN A 158 -5.61 -3.32 3.21
CA ASN A 158 -6.88 -2.98 2.60
C ASN A 158 -7.05 -3.75 1.30
N TYR A 159 -8.26 -4.24 1.04
CA TYR A 159 -8.58 -4.97 -0.19
C TYR A 159 -8.23 -4.18 -1.46
N ASP A 160 -8.47 -2.87 -1.46
CA ASP A 160 -8.13 -2.00 -2.59
C ASP A 160 -6.60 -1.91 -2.73
N GLY A 161 -6.09 -2.44 -3.85
CA GLY A 161 -4.65 -2.55 -4.09
C GLY A 161 -3.98 -3.75 -3.42
N TYR A 162 -4.71 -4.60 -2.68
CA TYR A 162 -4.12 -5.73 -1.95
C TYR A 162 -3.34 -6.66 -2.88
N PHE A 163 -3.81 -6.95 -4.08
CA PHE A 163 -3.12 -7.86 -5.00
C PHE A 163 -2.43 -7.14 -6.16
N GLU A 164 -2.41 -5.81 -6.17
CA GLU A 164 -1.82 -5.06 -7.28
C GLU A 164 -0.30 -5.04 -7.18
N VAL A 165 0.35 -5.48 -8.26
CA VAL A 165 1.80 -5.47 -8.44
C VAL A 165 2.08 -4.63 -9.69
N PRO A 166 2.20 -3.30 -9.53
CA PRO A 166 2.39 -2.41 -10.67
C PRO A 166 3.64 -2.80 -11.48
N THR A 167 3.57 -2.77 -12.81
CA THR A 167 4.72 -2.99 -13.70
C THR A 167 5.16 -1.67 -14.33
N LEU A 168 6.41 -1.57 -14.78
CA LEU A 168 7.00 -0.34 -15.31
C LEU A 168 6.20 0.24 -16.48
N PHE A 169 5.85 -0.60 -17.46
CA PHE A 169 5.16 -0.13 -18.67
C PHE A 169 3.63 -0.10 -18.52
N ARG A 170 3.11 -0.47 -17.34
CA ARG A 170 1.67 -0.48 -17.02
C ARG A 170 0.85 -1.30 -18.03
N ILE A 171 1.45 -2.32 -18.66
CA ILE A 171 0.79 -3.10 -19.72
C ILE A 171 -0.26 -3.99 -19.06
N GLY A 172 -1.53 -3.73 -19.33
CA GLY A 172 -2.63 -4.56 -18.85
C GLY A 172 -2.88 -5.75 -19.77
N VAL A 173 -3.41 -6.84 -19.20
CA VAL A 173 -4.08 -7.89 -19.98
C VAL A 173 -5.41 -7.32 -20.48
N ARG A 174 -5.37 -6.55 -21.58
CA ARG A 174 -6.56 -6.12 -22.32
C ARG A 174 -6.72 -7.08 -23.51
N ASP A 175 -7.96 -7.49 -23.73
CA ASP A 175 -8.34 -8.65 -24.55
C ASP A 175 -7.59 -8.76 -25.90
N GLY A 176 -6.95 -9.91 -26.13
CA GLY A 176 -6.60 -10.41 -27.47
C GLY A 176 -5.14 -10.27 -27.94
N THR A 177 -4.41 -9.21 -27.61
CA THR A 177 -3.10 -8.91 -28.27
C THR A 177 -1.95 -8.52 -27.33
N GLY A 178 -2.18 -8.51 -26.00
CA GLY A 178 -1.21 -8.00 -25.01
C GLY A 178 -0.45 -9.05 -24.18
N SER A 179 -0.65 -10.35 -24.39
CA SER A 179 -0.16 -11.38 -23.45
C SER A 179 1.37 -11.47 -23.35
N TRP A 180 2.09 -11.36 -24.48
CA TRP A 180 3.56 -11.45 -24.45
C TRP A 180 4.23 -10.16 -23.97
N LEU A 181 3.70 -8.99 -24.35
CA LEU A 181 4.20 -7.71 -23.84
C LEU A 181 4.00 -7.58 -22.33
N TYR A 182 2.89 -8.09 -21.79
CA TYR A 182 2.68 -8.14 -20.35
C TYR A 182 3.69 -9.06 -19.64
N VAL A 183 3.99 -10.21 -20.24
CA VAL A 183 5.04 -11.13 -19.76
C VAL A 183 6.41 -10.44 -19.75
N LEU A 184 6.77 -9.73 -20.83
CA LEU A 184 8.02 -8.99 -20.91
C LEU A 184 8.08 -7.81 -19.92
N ASP A 185 7.00 -7.05 -19.76
CA ASP A 185 6.91 -5.95 -18.79
C ASP A 185 7.06 -6.49 -17.35
N SER A 186 6.39 -7.60 -17.05
CA SER A 186 6.52 -8.28 -15.75
C SER A 186 7.94 -8.79 -15.52
N PHE A 187 8.58 -9.39 -16.53
CA PHE A 187 9.96 -9.84 -16.45
C PHE A 187 10.91 -8.68 -16.23
N PHE A 188 10.79 -7.61 -17.02
CA PHE A 188 11.65 -6.43 -16.91
C PHE A 188 11.50 -5.77 -15.53
N SER A 189 10.27 -5.61 -15.06
CA SER A 189 9.95 -5.03 -13.75
C SER A 189 10.53 -5.85 -12.60
N VAL A 190 10.39 -7.17 -12.64
CA VAL A 190 10.85 -8.05 -11.56
C VAL A 190 12.36 -8.27 -11.63
N CYS A 191 12.88 -8.65 -12.80
CA CYS A 191 14.27 -9.07 -12.97
C CYS A 191 15.25 -7.90 -13.06
N ILE A 192 14.91 -6.85 -13.80
CA ILE A 192 15.85 -5.73 -14.03
C ILE A 192 15.72 -4.70 -12.92
N ILE A 193 14.53 -4.11 -12.75
CA ILE A 193 14.33 -3.07 -11.72
C ILE A 193 14.52 -3.65 -10.33
N GLY A 194 13.95 -4.84 -10.05
CA GLY A 194 14.13 -5.52 -8.77
C GLY A 194 15.60 -5.78 -8.42
N SER A 195 16.42 -6.26 -9.37
CA SER A 195 17.84 -6.51 -9.12
C SER A 195 18.62 -5.21 -8.86
N LEU A 196 18.33 -4.14 -9.61
CA LEU A 196 18.99 -2.84 -9.42
C LEU A 196 18.70 -2.27 -8.03
N VAL A 197 17.47 -2.41 -7.52
CA VAL A 197 17.11 -2.01 -6.16
C VAL A 197 17.97 -2.77 -5.14
N VAL A 198 18.11 -4.08 -5.28
CA VAL A 198 18.95 -4.89 -4.37
C VAL A 198 20.42 -4.48 -4.45
N ILE A 199 20.95 -4.21 -5.65
CA ILE A 199 22.34 -3.76 -5.82
C ILE A 199 22.60 -2.44 -5.06
N VAL A 200 21.69 -1.47 -5.16
CA VAL A 200 21.82 -0.19 -4.44
C VAL A 200 21.74 -0.40 -2.93
N TRP A 201 20.77 -1.19 -2.45
CA TRP A 201 20.63 -1.51 -1.03
C TRP A 201 21.86 -2.22 -0.47
N ARG A 202 22.29 -3.29 -1.15
CA ARG A 202 23.50 -4.04 -0.81
C ARG A 202 24.71 -3.14 -0.76
N GLY A 203 24.90 -2.31 -1.77
CA GLY A 203 26.10 -1.50 -1.84
C GLY A 203 26.15 -0.42 -0.76
N VAL A 204 25.04 0.27 -0.47
CA VAL A 204 25.00 1.25 0.62
C VAL A 204 25.18 0.57 1.98
N TRP A 205 24.57 -0.60 2.19
CA TRP A 205 24.74 -1.38 3.42
C TRP A 205 26.20 -1.83 3.61
N SER A 206 26.84 -2.40 2.59
CA SER A 206 28.24 -2.84 2.67
C SER A 206 29.22 -1.68 2.91
N LEU A 207 28.97 -0.50 2.33
CA LEU A 207 29.77 0.69 2.63
C LEU A 207 29.60 1.10 4.11
N MET A 208 28.39 0.99 4.67
CA MET A 208 28.18 1.27 6.09
C MET A 208 28.89 0.27 7.00
N ASP A 209 28.93 -1.01 6.62
CA ASP A 209 29.70 -2.02 7.36
C ASP A 209 31.20 -1.70 7.39
N GLU A 210 31.75 -1.13 6.32
CA GLU A 210 33.18 -0.77 6.27
C GLU A 210 33.51 0.56 6.97
N TYR A 211 32.62 1.56 6.91
CA TYR A 211 32.92 2.92 7.39
C TYR A 211 32.33 3.29 8.75
N ILE A 212 31.26 2.64 9.21
CA ILE A 212 30.61 2.98 10.48
C ILE A 212 31.11 2.02 11.56
N TYR A 213 32.12 2.45 12.32
CA TYR A 213 32.68 1.70 13.46
C TYR A 213 32.91 0.20 13.16
N PRO A 214 33.74 -0.15 12.16
CA PRO A 214 33.88 -1.54 11.69
C PRO A 214 34.36 -2.52 12.77
N GLU A 215 35.08 -2.04 13.79
CA GLU A 215 35.63 -2.86 14.87
C GLU A 215 34.67 -3.03 16.07
N ASP A 216 33.56 -2.29 16.10
CA ASP A 216 32.57 -2.34 17.19
C ASP A 216 31.16 -2.37 16.61
N GLU A 217 30.66 -3.59 16.38
CA GLU A 217 29.33 -3.82 15.80
C GLU A 217 28.20 -3.20 16.62
N ASN A 218 28.32 -3.14 17.95
CA ASN A 218 27.27 -2.59 18.80
C ASN A 218 27.19 -1.07 18.65
N THR A 219 28.34 -0.39 18.74
CA THR A 219 28.41 1.05 18.47
C THR A 219 28.00 1.36 17.04
N SER A 220 28.43 0.55 16.07
CA SER A 220 28.02 0.65 14.67
C SER A 220 26.50 0.61 14.51
N ALA A 221 25.83 -0.34 15.16
CA ALA A 221 24.39 -0.49 15.11
C ALA A 221 23.66 0.70 15.76
N ILE A 222 24.11 1.15 16.94
CA ILE A 222 23.54 2.34 17.62
C ILE A 222 23.67 3.57 16.72
N MET A 223 24.85 3.79 16.15
CA MET A 223 25.10 4.96 15.30
C MET A 223 24.27 4.91 14.02
N SER A 224 24.12 3.73 13.40
CA SER A 224 23.18 3.56 12.28
C SER A 224 21.74 3.89 12.70
N LEU A 225 21.27 3.48 13.87
CA LEU A 225 19.93 3.85 14.36
C LEU A 225 19.79 5.36 14.57
N VAL A 226 20.77 6.00 15.22
CA VAL A 226 20.75 7.45 15.51
C VAL A 226 20.74 8.26 14.21
N ILE A 227 21.66 7.95 13.28
CA ILE A 227 21.73 8.61 11.96
C ILE A 227 20.43 8.35 11.19
N GLY A 228 20.00 7.09 11.12
CA GLY A 228 18.83 6.65 10.37
C GLY A 228 17.56 7.37 10.83
N TYR A 229 17.23 7.31 12.12
CA TYR A 229 16.04 7.98 12.64
C TYR A 229 16.12 9.50 12.56
N SER A 230 17.31 10.10 12.73
CA SER A 230 17.48 11.55 12.53
C SER A 230 17.17 11.97 11.09
N VAL A 231 17.68 11.23 10.10
CA VAL A 231 17.41 11.47 8.68
C VAL A 231 15.94 11.25 8.35
N VAL A 232 15.32 10.19 8.88
CA VAL A 232 13.90 9.91 8.67
C VAL A 232 13.01 11.03 9.23
N LEU A 233 13.26 11.48 10.47
CA LEU A 233 12.53 12.58 11.09
C LEU A 233 12.68 13.87 10.28
N LEU A 234 13.91 14.17 9.84
CA LEU A 234 14.19 15.33 8.99
C LEU A 234 13.49 15.21 7.62
N ALA A 235 13.45 14.01 7.02
CA ALA A 235 12.73 13.78 5.77
C ALA A 235 11.23 14.09 5.92
N PHE A 236 10.57 13.56 6.96
CA PHE A 236 9.17 13.90 7.23
C PHE A 236 8.95 15.40 7.48
N ALA A 237 9.86 16.06 8.20
CA ALA A 237 9.79 17.50 8.46
C ALA A 237 10.02 18.35 7.20
N LEU A 238 10.87 17.92 6.28
CA LEU A 238 11.17 18.60 5.01
C LEU A 238 10.09 18.39 3.95
N GLN A 239 9.26 17.34 4.07
CA GLN A 239 8.23 17.02 3.09
C GLN A 239 7.36 18.20 2.65
N PRO A 240 6.82 19.08 3.54
CA PRO A 240 6.03 20.23 3.11
C PRO A 240 6.82 21.25 2.30
N ALA A 241 8.12 21.44 2.60
CA ALA A 241 8.99 22.33 1.85
C ALA A 241 9.28 21.76 0.45
N VAL A 242 9.57 20.46 0.37
CA VAL A 242 9.79 19.77 -0.91
C VAL A 242 8.53 19.81 -1.78
N LYS A 243 7.33 19.61 -1.20
CA LYS A 243 6.05 19.79 -1.90
C LYS A 243 5.93 21.18 -2.53
N LYS A 244 6.24 22.24 -1.77
CA LYS A 244 6.21 23.62 -2.27
C LYS A 244 7.20 23.83 -3.41
N LEU A 245 8.39 23.22 -3.34
CA LEU A 245 9.41 23.29 -4.37
C LEU A 245 8.97 22.58 -5.66
N VAL A 246 8.54 21.32 -5.55
CA VAL A 246 8.11 20.47 -6.66
C VAL A 246 6.90 21.05 -7.40
N ASN A 247 6.03 21.80 -6.71
CA ASN A 247 4.92 22.50 -7.34
C ASN A 247 5.34 23.69 -8.22
N LYS A 248 6.58 24.19 -8.09
CA LYS A 248 7.11 25.34 -8.84
C LYS A 248 8.02 24.93 -10.00
N ILE A 249 8.40 23.66 -10.09
CA ILE A 249 9.37 23.15 -11.07
C ILE A 249 8.75 22.06 -11.92
N ASN A 250 9.11 22.00 -13.20
CA ASN A 250 8.55 21.08 -14.19
C ASN A 250 9.65 20.29 -14.91
N GLY A 251 9.25 19.23 -15.62
CA GLY A 251 10.15 18.43 -16.46
C GLY A 251 11.28 17.76 -15.67
N LEU A 252 12.50 17.77 -16.22
CA LEU A 252 13.66 17.10 -15.63
C LEU A 252 14.05 17.65 -14.25
N LYS A 253 13.91 18.97 -14.04
CA LYS A 253 14.21 19.60 -12.74
C LYS A 253 13.31 19.04 -11.63
N ARG A 254 12.04 18.77 -11.96
CA ARG A 254 11.08 18.17 -11.04
C ARG A 254 11.50 16.76 -10.65
N ILE A 255 11.86 15.94 -11.64
CA ILE A 255 12.32 14.56 -11.43
C ILE A 255 13.58 14.56 -10.55
N LEU A 256 14.59 15.36 -10.90
CA LEU A 256 15.83 15.44 -10.12
C LEU A 256 15.60 15.86 -8.67
N ALA A 257 14.72 16.83 -8.42
CA ALA A 257 14.38 17.24 -7.05
C ALA A 257 13.68 16.13 -6.26
N VAL A 258 12.81 15.36 -6.91
CA VAL A 258 12.16 14.18 -6.31
C VAL A 258 13.21 13.10 -6.03
N ASP A 259 14.10 12.81 -6.97
CA ASP A 259 15.14 11.79 -6.86
C ASP A 259 16.12 12.08 -5.72
N VAL A 260 16.60 13.33 -5.59
CA VAL A 260 17.46 13.75 -4.48
C VAL A 260 16.77 13.55 -3.14
N TYR A 261 15.48 13.90 -3.06
CA TYR A 261 14.70 13.72 -1.84
C TYR A 261 14.46 12.23 -1.51
N LEU A 262 14.24 11.40 -2.52
CA LEU A 262 14.11 9.94 -2.37
C LEU A 262 15.43 9.32 -1.90
N LEU A 263 16.57 9.69 -2.49
CA LEU A 263 17.89 9.21 -2.07
C LEU A 263 18.21 9.61 -0.63
N PHE A 264 17.90 10.85 -0.23
CA PHE A 264 18.03 11.29 1.16
C PHE A 264 17.17 10.45 2.12
N SER A 265 15.92 10.19 1.73
CA SER A 265 14.99 9.39 2.54
C SER A 265 15.42 7.92 2.63
N PHE A 266 15.92 7.37 1.53
CA PHE A 266 16.48 6.03 1.44
C PHE A 266 17.69 5.85 2.35
N PHE A 267 18.61 6.83 2.38
CA PHE A 267 19.77 6.80 3.27
C PHE A 267 19.36 6.67 4.75
N GLY A 268 18.28 7.34 5.15
CA GLY A 268 17.70 7.16 6.49
C GLY A 268 17.12 5.76 6.69
N ALA A 269 16.34 5.27 5.72
CA ALA A 269 15.70 3.96 5.81
C ALA A 269 16.71 2.81 5.90
N VAL A 270 17.75 2.79 5.05
CA VAL A 270 18.76 1.73 5.06
C VAL A 270 19.57 1.71 6.37
N ASN A 271 19.86 2.87 6.95
CA ASN A 271 20.49 2.97 8.28
C ASN A 271 19.59 2.40 9.38
N VAL A 272 18.29 2.70 9.37
CA VAL A 272 17.34 2.12 10.34
C VAL A 272 17.27 0.61 10.18
N TRP A 273 17.15 0.11 8.94
CA TRP A 273 17.13 -1.33 8.67
C TRP A 273 18.41 -2.02 9.16
N ARG A 274 19.57 -1.46 8.82
CA ARG A 274 20.87 -1.97 9.28
C ARG A 274 20.98 -1.99 10.79
N GLY A 275 20.71 -0.86 11.43
CA GLY A 275 20.82 -0.73 12.89
C GLY A 275 19.90 -1.72 13.63
N VAL A 276 18.63 -1.85 13.21
CA VAL A 276 17.70 -2.83 13.82
C VAL A 276 18.18 -4.25 13.56
N TRP A 277 18.62 -4.57 12.34
CA TRP A 277 19.08 -5.90 11.97
C TRP A 277 20.29 -6.35 12.79
N VAL A 278 21.32 -5.50 12.91
CA VAL A 278 22.54 -5.81 13.67
C VAL A 278 22.24 -5.90 15.17
N MET A 279 21.38 -5.02 15.71
CA MET A 279 20.92 -5.13 17.11
C MET A 279 20.25 -6.48 17.40
N LEU A 280 19.43 -6.97 16.47
CA LEU A 280 18.79 -8.28 16.60
C LEU A 280 19.77 -9.43 16.42
N ASP A 281 20.82 -9.27 15.60
CA ASP A 281 21.89 -10.27 15.49
C ASP A 281 22.68 -10.41 16.80
N ASN A 282 22.92 -9.30 17.50
CA ASN A 282 23.80 -9.29 18.66
C ASN A 282 23.08 -9.55 19.99
N HIS A 283 21.83 -9.09 20.14
CA HIS A 283 21.15 -9.09 21.46
C HIS A 283 19.92 -9.97 21.55
N PHE A 284 19.32 -10.39 20.42
CA PHE A 284 18.01 -11.05 20.45
C PHE A 284 18.11 -12.58 20.57
N ILE A 285 18.00 -13.08 21.82
CA ILE A 285 17.98 -14.50 22.20
C ILE A 285 19.15 -15.28 21.54
N PRO A 286 20.40 -14.97 21.91
CA PRO A 286 21.58 -15.52 21.23
C PRO A 286 21.74 -17.03 21.44
N ASP A 287 21.23 -17.58 22.54
CA ASP A 287 21.49 -18.97 22.99
C ASP A 287 20.59 -20.01 22.29
N ALA A 288 19.43 -19.61 21.77
CA ALA A 288 18.43 -20.51 21.18
C ALA A 288 17.95 -20.02 19.82
N ARG A 289 18.90 -19.77 18.90
CA ARG A 289 18.66 -19.05 17.63
C ARG A 289 17.54 -19.65 16.78
N ILE A 290 17.55 -20.95 16.52
CA ILE A 290 16.55 -21.58 15.62
C ILE A 290 15.13 -21.46 16.20
N THR A 291 14.95 -21.76 17.48
CA THR A 291 13.67 -21.64 18.17
C THR A 291 13.21 -20.18 18.21
N SER A 292 14.13 -19.26 18.54
CA SER A 292 13.90 -17.82 18.53
C SER A 292 13.42 -17.34 17.15
N TYR A 293 14.06 -17.80 16.08
CA TYR A 293 13.69 -17.47 14.71
C TYR A 293 12.28 -17.93 14.40
N TRP A 294 11.92 -19.19 14.62
CA TRP A 294 10.57 -19.68 14.31
C TRP A 294 9.47 -18.97 15.10
N VAL A 295 9.63 -18.83 16.41
CA VAL A 295 8.65 -18.16 17.27
C VAL A 295 8.49 -16.70 16.85
N SER A 296 9.60 -16.00 16.63
CA SER A 296 9.58 -14.59 16.25
C SER A 296 9.07 -14.38 14.83
N HIS A 297 9.29 -15.32 13.91
CA HIS A 297 8.74 -15.26 12.55
C HIS A 297 7.20 -15.24 12.59
N ILE A 298 6.62 -16.20 13.32
CA ILE A 298 5.17 -16.33 13.48
C ILE A 298 4.62 -15.11 14.24
N ALA A 299 5.29 -14.69 15.31
CA ALA A 299 4.88 -13.54 16.11
C ALA A 299 4.88 -12.24 15.30
N CYS A 300 5.95 -11.93 14.56
CA CYS A 300 6.05 -10.72 13.74
C CYS A 300 5.01 -10.72 12.61
N PHE A 301 4.83 -11.85 11.91
CA PHE A 301 3.82 -11.95 10.86
C PHE A 301 2.41 -11.78 11.42
N GLY A 302 2.08 -12.51 12.49
CA GLY A 302 0.79 -12.41 13.18
C GLY A 302 0.51 -11.00 13.67
N PHE A 303 1.51 -10.35 14.28
CA PHE A 303 1.39 -8.97 14.77
C PHE A 303 1.12 -7.97 13.63
N LEU A 304 1.83 -8.07 12.50
CA LEU A 304 1.57 -7.22 11.34
C LEU A 304 0.19 -7.48 10.71
N VAL A 305 -0.29 -8.73 10.71
CA VAL A 305 -1.66 -9.06 10.27
C VAL A 305 -2.69 -8.42 11.19
N LEU A 306 -2.50 -8.49 12.51
CA LEU A 306 -3.37 -7.84 13.50
C LEU A 306 -3.37 -6.32 13.35
N LEU A 307 -2.20 -5.74 13.08
CA LEU A 307 -2.07 -4.33 12.74
C LEU A 307 -2.57 -4.00 11.34
N ASN A 308 -3.07 -4.93 10.52
CA ASN A 308 -3.50 -4.65 9.15
C ASN A 308 -2.39 -3.97 8.31
N SER A 309 -1.14 -4.40 8.48
CA SER A 309 0.05 -3.88 7.78
C SER A 309 1.02 -4.99 7.33
N SER A 310 0.56 -6.23 7.22
CA SER A 310 1.39 -7.35 6.74
C SER A 310 1.92 -7.15 5.32
N ASN A 311 1.23 -6.39 4.45
CA ASN A 311 1.74 -6.06 3.12
C ASN A 311 2.99 -5.16 3.14
N SER A 312 3.35 -4.54 4.28
CA SER A 312 4.58 -3.76 4.41
C SER A 312 5.85 -4.62 4.33
N ILE A 313 5.74 -5.96 4.49
CA ILE A 313 6.88 -6.86 4.31
C ILE A 313 7.18 -7.17 2.84
N LEU A 314 6.33 -6.73 1.90
CA LEU A 314 6.45 -7.07 0.49
C LEU A 314 7.18 -5.97 -0.28
N VAL A 315 8.08 -6.38 -1.17
CA VAL A 315 8.61 -5.50 -2.21
C VAL A 315 7.72 -5.63 -3.44
N ARG A 316 6.99 -4.56 -3.76
CA ARG A 316 5.88 -4.62 -4.71
C ARG A 316 6.09 -3.76 -5.94
N GLY A 317 6.20 -4.43 -7.08
CA GLY A 317 6.07 -3.81 -8.38
C GLY A 317 7.06 -2.68 -8.61
N VAL A 318 6.72 -1.82 -9.58
CA VAL A 318 7.53 -0.69 -10.01
C VAL A 318 6.67 0.57 -10.00
N TYR A 319 7.10 1.55 -9.22
CA TYR A 319 6.55 2.89 -9.16
C TYR A 319 7.43 3.84 -9.95
N ILE A 320 6.80 4.72 -10.73
CA ILE A 320 7.51 5.68 -11.58
C ILE A 320 7.68 6.99 -10.83
N ASP A 321 8.87 7.58 -10.92
CA ASP A 321 9.19 8.84 -10.27
C ASP A 321 8.41 9.98 -10.92
N ALA A 322 7.84 10.85 -10.09
CA ALA A 322 7.02 11.99 -10.53
C ALA A 322 5.80 11.62 -11.41
N GLU A 323 5.32 10.37 -11.36
CA GLU A 323 4.13 9.90 -12.09
C GLU A 323 2.86 10.63 -11.64
N GLU A 324 2.69 10.87 -10.35
CA GLU A 324 1.51 11.57 -9.84
C GLU A 324 1.58 13.08 -10.10
N ASP A 325 0.44 13.68 -10.42
CA ASP A 325 0.32 15.11 -10.67
C ASP A 325 0.56 15.96 -9.41
N GLY A 326 1.18 17.13 -9.61
CA GLY A 326 1.41 18.12 -8.56
C GLY A 326 2.33 17.63 -7.44
N THR A 327 1.88 17.80 -6.20
CA THR A 327 2.70 17.57 -4.99
C THR A 327 2.67 16.13 -4.47
N GLN A 328 1.83 15.27 -5.05
CA GLN A 328 1.64 13.89 -4.57
C GLN A 328 2.87 13.01 -4.79
N CYS A 329 3.73 13.38 -5.75
CA CYS A 329 4.89 12.57 -6.09
C CYS A 329 5.99 12.54 -5.01
N VAL A 330 5.90 13.38 -3.98
CA VAL A 330 6.81 13.38 -2.81
C VAL A 330 6.10 12.99 -1.52
N ASP A 331 4.84 12.56 -1.62
CA ASP A 331 4.14 12.01 -0.48
C ASP A 331 4.72 10.64 -0.10
N PHE A 332 5.10 10.53 1.16
CA PHE A 332 5.44 9.28 1.79
C PHE A 332 4.14 8.50 2.04
N PRO A 333 4.00 7.28 1.53
CA PRO A 333 2.75 6.53 1.58
C PRO A 333 2.44 5.94 2.97
N CYS A 334 2.76 6.66 4.04
CA CYS A 334 2.48 6.30 5.43
C CYS A 334 1.11 6.85 5.85
N TYR A 335 0.02 6.22 5.41
CA TYR A 335 -1.34 6.74 5.61
C TYR A 335 -2.18 5.94 6.62
N TYR A 336 -1.56 5.23 7.56
CA TYR A 336 -2.24 4.22 8.39
C TYR A 336 -3.49 4.73 9.14
N VAL A 337 -3.30 5.63 10.10
CA VAL A 337 -4.33 6.27 10.92
C VAL A 337 -5.20 7.16 10.05
N ARG A 338 -4.61 7.87 9.07
CA ARG A 338 -5.38 8.70 8.12
C ARG A 338 -6.42 7.87 7.35
N LEU A 339 -6.06 6.66 6.91
CA LEU A 339 -6.98 5.72 6.26
C LEU A 339 -8.07 5.24 7.21
N LEU A 340 -7.73 4.94 8.47
CA LEU A 340 -8.72 4.53 9.48
C LEU A 340 -9.74 5.64 9.77
N VAL A 341 -9.27 6.87 9.96
CA VAL A 341 -10.12 8.05 10.19
C VAL A 341 -11.02 8.31 8.98
N GLN A 342 -10.46 8.28 7.76
CA GLN A 342 -11.24 8.51 6.54
C GLN A 342 -12.31 7.43 6.32
N LYS A 343 -12.00 6.16 6.59
CA LYS A 343 -12.99 5.07 6.55
C LYS A 343 -14.13 5.29 7.54
N ARG A 344 -13.82 5.72 8.78
CA ARG A 344 -14.85 6.04 9.78
C ARG A 344 -15.72 7.21 9.33
N LYS A 345 -15.12 8.28 8.80
CA LYS A 345 -15.86 9.42 8.23
C LYS A 345 -16.80 8.99 7.11
N ARG A 346 -16.31 8.20 6.14
CA ARG A 346 -17.12 7.69 5.03
C ARG A 346 -18.27 6.80 5.52
N LYS A 347 -18.02 5.88 6.46
CA LYS A 347 -19.08 5.05 7.07
C LYS A 347 -20.13 5.87 7.83
N LYS A 348 -19.74 7.00 8.43
CA LYS A 348 -20.68 7.92 9.07
C LYS A 348 -21.52 8.65 8.01
N GLN A 349 -20.88 9.12 6.93
CA GLN A 349 -21.59 9.79 5.83
C GLN A 349 -22.61 8.87 5.17
N ILE A 350 -22.24 7.64 4.83
CA ILE A 350 -23.15 6.66 4.22
C ILE A 350 -24.37 6.43 5.11
N ARG A 351 -24.18 6.29 6.43
CA ARG A 351 -25.30 6.14 7.36
C ARG A 351 -26.23 7.36 7.39
N ILE A 352 -25.67 8.57 7.39
CA ILE A 352 -26.46 9.81 7.33
C ILE A 352 -27.22 9.90 6.00
N ASP A 353 -26.60 9.52 4.89
CA ASP A 353 -27.24 9.54 3.56
C ASP A 353 -28.36 8.47 3.46
N GLU A 354 -28.17 7.31 4.09
CA GLU A 354 -29.19 6.25 4.19
C GLU A 354 -30.37 6.68 5.08
N GLU A 355 -30.09 7.21 6.28
CA GLU A 355 -31.11 7.78 7.19
C GLU A 355 -31.88 8.93 6.51
N GLY A 356 -31.19 9.78 5.75
CA GLY A 356 -31.82 10.88 5.00
C GLY A 356 -32.75 10.38 3.90
N LYS A 357 -32.39 9.30 3.20
CA LYS A 357 -33.25 8.66 2.19
C LYS A 357 -34.48 8.00 2.81
N GLU A 358 -34.31 7.30 3.93
CA GLU A 358 -35.42 6.69 4.68
C GLU A 358 -36.40 7.78 5.17
N MET A 359 -35.88 8.86 5.76
CA MET A 359 -36.71 10.00 6.20
C MET A 359 -37.45 10.68 5.05
N MET A 360 -36.82 10.79 3.87
CA MET A 360 -37.46 11.34 2.67
C MET A 360 -38.58 10.42 2.14
N GLN A 361 -38.36 9.10 2.14
CA GLN A 361 -39.40 8.12 1.78
C GLN A 361 -40.60 8.18 2.75
N ILE A 362 -40.34 8.23 4.06
CA ILE A 362 -41.40 8.35 5.08
C ILE A 362 -42.20 9.65 4.88
N LYS A 363 -41.54 10.74 4.47
CA LYS A 363 -42.21 12.01 4.19
C LYS A 363 -43.12 11.93 2.97
N ILE A 364 -42.65 11.31 1.89
CA ILE A 364 -43.44 11.08 0.67
C ILE A 364 -44.67 10.21 0.97
N GLU A 365 -44.51 9.08 1.68
CA GLU A 365 -45.64 8.23 2.07
C GLU A 365 -46.68 8.94 2.95
N LYS A 366 -46.23 9.89 3.80
CA LYS A 366 -47.15 10.72 4.60
C LYS A 366 -47.88 11.77 3.75
N GLU A 367 -47.19 12.39 2.80
CA GLU A 367 -47.80 13.36 1.88
C GLU A 367 -48.84 12.67 0.99
N GLU A 368 -48.53 11.50 0.40
CA GLU A 368 -49.48 10.69 -0.38
C GLU A 368 -50.72 10.28 0.44
N LYS A 369 -50.53 9.80 1.69
CA LYS A 369 -51.66 9.48 2.57
C LYS A 369 -52.50 10.71 2.93
N THR A 370 -51.89 11.88 3.04
CA THR A 370 -52.61 13.12 3.37
C THR A 370 -53.41 13.60 2.16
N GLU A 371 -52.86 13.47 0.95
CA GLU A 371 -53.58 13.73 -0.31
C GLU A 371 -54.77 12.78 -0.49
N GLU A 372 -54.59 11.46 -0.30
CA GLU A 372 -55.70 10.49 -0.37
C GLU A 372 -56.83 10.80 0.65
N ILE A 373 -56.47 11.24 1.86
CA ILE A 373 -57.46 11.62 2.88
C ILE A 373 -58.21 12.88 2.45
N ASN A 374 -57.50 13.90 1.95
CA ASN A 374 -58.12 15.14 1.49
C ASN A 374 -59.04 14.90 0.28
N GLU A 375 -58.65 14.03 -0.65
CA GLU A 375 -59.46 13.67 -1.82
C GLU A 375 -60.74 12.91 -1.40
N LYS A 376 -60.64 11.99 -0.43
CA LYS A 376 -61.82 11.34 0.17
C LYS A 376 -62.75 12.33 0.84
N ILE A 377 -62.22 13.32 1.58
CA ILE A 377 -63.03 14.35 2.26
C ILE A 377 -63.79 15.20 1.23
N LEU A 378 -63.13 15.61 0.14
CA LEU A 378 -63.76 16.37 -0.96
C LEU A 378 -64.90 15.60 -1.64
N LEU A 379 -64.70 14.32 -1.91
CA LEU A 379 -65.73 13.44 -2.49
C LEU A 379 -66.92 13.20 -1.54
N THR A 380 -66.69 13.20 -0.23
CA THR A 380 -67.79 13.17 0.76
C THR A 380 -68.51 14.50 0.93
N SER A 381 -67.84 15.65 0.72
CA SER A 381 -68.53 16.95 0.74
C SER A 381 -69.39 17.19 -0.49
N GLU A 382 -68.96 16.77 -1.70
CA GLU A 382 -69.78 16.87 -2.92
C GLU A 382 -71.03 15.96 -2.85
N ASN A 383 -70.93 14.79 -2.23
CA ASN A 383 -72.08 13.89 -2.00
C ASN A 383 -72.98 14.32 -0.84
N GLY A 384 -72.52 15.24 0.03
CA GLY A 384 -73.32 15.80 1.12
C GLY A 384 -74.32 16.85 0.64
N ASP A 385 -73.98 17.61 -0.41
CA ASP A 385 -74.83 18.68 -0.95
C ASP A 385 -75.92 18.17 -1.91
N THR A 386 -75.85 16.90 -2.35
CA THR A 386 -76.86 16.29 -3.23
C THR A 386 -78.02 15.62 -2.50
N ALA A 387 -78.01 15.59 -1.16
CA ALA A 387 -79.03 14.90 -0.35
C ALA A 387 -80.18 15.78 0.18
N ILE A 388 -80.18 17.10 -0.06
CA ILE A 388 -81.23 18.02 0.46
C ILE A 388 -82.21 18.51 -0.60
N SER A 389 -81.96 18.30 -1.91
CA SER A 389 -82.86 18.78 -2.97
C SER A 389 -83.36 17.63 -3.83
N ASN A 390 -84.29 16.81 -3.34
CA ASN A 390 -85.26 16.08 -4.17
C ASN A 390 -86.29 15.34 -3.29
N LYS A 391 -87.30 16.06 -2.78
CA LYS A 391 -88.60 15.46 -2.42
C LYS A 391 -89.66 16.52 -2.09
N THR A 392 -90.31 17.08 -3.12
CA THR A 392 -91.75 17.45 -3.12
C THR A 392 -92.14 17.90 -4.53
N GLU A 393 -92.79 17.01 -5.28
CA GLU A 393 -94.20 17.14 -5.69
C GLU A 393 -94.39 17.91 -7.00
N GLU A 394 -94.47 17.16 -8.10
CA GLU A 394 -95.17 17.57 -9.31
C GLU A 394 -96.60 17.02 -9.25
N THR A 395 -97.58 17.91 -9.15
CA THR A 395 -98.95 17.65 -9.61
C THR A 395 -99.43 18.86 -10.39
N LEU A 396 -99.75 18.61 -11.67
CA LEU A 396 -100.82 19.23 -12.48
C LEU A 396 -100.78 20.78 -12.57
N ASN A 397 -100.78 21.41 -13.74
CA ASN A 397 -101.69 21.15 -14.85
C ASN A 397 -101.37 22.11 -16.02
N ASN A 398 -101.64 21.63 -17.23
CA ASN A 398 -102.27 22.35 -18.35
C ASN A 398 -101.58 23.50 -19.11
N SER A 399 -101.56 23.26 -20.42
CA SER A 399 -102.11 24.12 -21.49
C SER A 399 -101.13 24.90 -22.36
N SER A 400 -100.98 24.32 -23.56
CA SER A 400 -101.25 24.95 -24.87
C SER A 400 -100.26 25.95 -25.47
N LYS A 401 -99.77 25.51 -26.63
CA LYS A 401 -99.76 26.20 -27.94
C LYS A 401 -98.95 27.49 -28.12
N ILE A 402 -97.98 27.37 -29.03
CA ILE A 402 -97.80 28.16 -30.27
C ILE A 402 -97.84 29.68 -30.08
N VAL A 403 -96.67 30.34 -30.16
CA VAL A 403 -96.12 30.95 -31.39
C VAL A 403 -94.62 30.71 -31.42
#